data_AF-A0A966CXF9-F1
#
_entry.id   AF-A0A966CXF9-F1
#
_cell.length_a   1.000
_cell.length_b   1.000
_cell.length_c   1.000
_cell.angle_alpha   90.00
_cell.angle_beta   90.00
_cell.angle_gamma   90.00
#
_symmetry.space_group_name_H-M   'P 1'
#
loop_
_entity.id
_entity.type
_entity.pdbx_description
1 polymer ?
#
loop_
_entity_poly.entity_id
_entity_poly.type
_entity_poly.pdbx_seq_one_letter_code
_entity_poly.pdbx_strand_id
1 'polypeptide(L)'
;MLADVHIVLSRPRYSANVGSVARACLNMGCPNLILVDPENWRIEEALPLATHHARHILEEARIVPDLGTALTGFHHVYGTTARTGGWRRNLRFPDQAAPLMAEQLAHGDQVALVFGPENTGLANEEIELCGQLLIIPTAPDMTSLNLAQAVLIVLYECLKAVSRDDLHPVAGAKDRLITQEERERCLQKIMDALLAIDYLKPDSAEYHMLPFRRFMGRSRIHLYEYNMLMGLCRQVMWMAGQTMARHKCPENSTPTFDHPPCNRGDSTRTTE
;
A
#
# COMPACT_ATOMS: atom_id res chain seq x y z
N MET A 1 -5.38 -12.65 -3.51
CA MET A 1 -4.33 -13.54 -4.07
C MET A 1 -4.62 -13.77 -5.56
N LEU A 2 -3.63 -14.11 -6.38
CA LEU A 2 -3.78 -14.29 -7.83
C LEU A 2 -4.01 -15.77 -8.20
N ALA A 3 -4.89 -16.45 -7.45
CA ALA A 3 -5.09 -17.90 -7.58
C ALA A 3 -5.75 -18.31 -8.91
N ASP A 4 -6.54 -17.44 -9.53
CA ASP A 4 -7.23 -17.69 -10.81
C ASP A 4 -6.50 -17.07 -12.02
N VAL A 5 -5.26 -16.59 -11.80
CA VAL A 5 -4.35 -16.15 -12.85
C VAL A 5 -3.43 -17.30 -13.25
N HIS A 6 -3.26 -17.49 -14.55
CA HIS A 6 -2.35 -18.48 -15.10
C HIS A 6 -1.30 -17.80 -15.98
N ILE A 7 -0.03 -18.05 -15.68
CA ILE A 7 1.08 -17.69 -16.56
C ILE A 7 1.21 -18.74 -17.65
N VAL A 8 1.10 -18.32 -18.90
CA VAL A 8 1.25 -19.17 -20.08
C VAL A 8 2.52 -18.75 -20.82
N LEU A 9 3.53 -19.61 -20.82
CA LEU A 9 4.78 -19.38 -21.55
C LEU A 9 4.72 -20.13 -22.87
N SER A 10 4.67 -19.40 -23.98
CA SER A 10 4.71 -19.99 -25.32
C SER A 10 6.13 -20.17 -25.82
N ARG A 11 6.48 -21.42 -26.14
CA ARG A 11 7.77 -21.88 -26.65
C ARG A 11 8.96 -21.25 -25.91
N PRO A 12 9.00 -21.28 -24.56
CA PRO A 12 10.14 -20.75 -23.80
C PRO A 12 11.41 -21.52 -24.18
N ARG A 13 12.50 -20.80 -24.43
CA ARG A 13 13.73 -21.40 -24.96
C ARG A 13 14.71 -21.86 -23.90
N TYR A 14 14.68 -21.22 -22.74
CA TYR A 14 15.64 -21.48 -21.67
C TYR A 14 14.94 -21.90 -20.39
N SER A 15 15.18 -23.14 -19.94
CA SER A 15 14.64 -23.65 -18.68
C SER A 15 14.98 -22.76 -17.47
N ALA A 16 16.16 -22.14 -17.46
CA ALA A 16 16.55 -21.19 -16.42
C ALA A 16 15.61 -19.98 -16.32
N ASN A 17 15.07 -19.49 -17.45
CA ASN A 17 14.09 -18.41 -17.45
C ASN A 17 12.75 -18.88 -16.88
N VAL A 18 12.32 -20.10 -17.21
CA VAL A 18 11.11 -20.70 -16.61
C VAL A 18 11.26 -20.84 -15.09
N GLY A 19 12.44 -21.24 -14.60
CA GLY A 19 12.74 -21.26 -13.18
C GLY A 19 12.62 -19.87 -12.53
N SER A 20 13.17 -18.85 -13.20
CA SER A 20 13.05 -17.46 -12.75
C SER A 20 11.60 -16.95 -12.79
N VAL A 21 10.79 -17.40 -13.76
CA VAL A 21 9.35 -17.15 -13.84
C VAL A 21 8.62 -17.81 -12.67
N ALA A 22 8.90 -19.07 -12.34
CA ALA A 22 8.30 -19.75 -11.20
C ALA A 22 8.58 -19.00 -9.88
N ARG A 23 9.79 -18.46 -9.72
CA ARG A 23 10.10 -17.57 -8.59
C ARG A 23 9.25 -16.30 -8.59
N ALA A 24 9.09 -15.65 -9.74
CA ALA A 24 8.24 -14.46 -9.88
C ALA A 24 6.76 -14.76 -9.56
N CYS A 25 6.27 -15.90 -10.04
CA CYS A 25 4.96 -16.46 -9.72
C CYS A 25 4.75 -16.61 -8.21
N LEU A 26 5.70 -17.23 -7.51
CA LEU A 26 5.65 -17.38 -6.06
C LEU A 26 5.65 -16.03 -5.33
N ASN A 27 6.54 -15.10 -5.73
CA ASN A 27 6.61 -13.76 -5.13
C ASN A 27 5.28 -13.01 -5.20
N MET A 28 4.48 -13.26 -6.24
CA MET A 28 3.23 -12.54 -6.50
C MET A 28 1.97 -13.37 -6.17
N GLY A 29 2.13 -14.56 -5.60
CA GLY A 29 1.00 -15.42 -5.21
C GLY A 29 0.17 -15.92 -6.41
N CYS A 30 0.83 -16.23 -7.51
CA CYS A 30 0.25 -16.79 -8.74
C CYS A 30 0.81 -18.20 -8.96
N PRO A 31 0.19 -19.26 -8.41
CA PRO A 31 0.78 -20.61 -8.42
C PRO A 31 0.72 -21.30 -9.78
N ASN A 32 -0.13 -20.84 -10.70
CA ASN A 32 -0.41 -21.58 -11.92
C ASN A 32 0.55 -21.22 -13.07
N LEU A 33 1.27 -22.22 -13.55
CA LEU A 33 2.19 -22.12 -14.68
C LEU A 33 1.84 -23.14 -15.77
N ILE A 34 1.76 -22.68 -17.01
CA ILE A 34 1.52 -23.51 -18.20
C ILE A 34 2.67 -23.26 -19.18
N LEU A 35 3.29 -24.32 -19.66
CA LEU A 35 4.32 -24.30 -20.69
C LEU A 35 3.73 -24.85 -21.99
N VAL A 36 3.78 -24.05 -23.05
CA VAL A 36 3.33 -24.46 -24.39
C VAL A 36 4.55 -24.77 -25.22
N ASP A 37 4.69 -26.01 -25.65
CA ASP A 37 5.79 -26.50 -26.51
C ASP A 37 7.19 -25.96 -26.12
N PRO A 38 7.64 -26.15 -24.86
CA PRO A 38 8.90 -25.58 -24.38
C PRO A 38 10.12 -26.20 -25.07
N GLU A 39 11.01 -25.38 -25.63
CA GLU A 39 12.20 -25.88 -26.33
C GLU A 39 13.19 -26.47 -25.32
N ASN A 40 13.61 -27.73 -25.55
CA ASN A 40 14.63 -28.42 -24.73
C ASN A 40 14.36 -28.39 -23.21
N TRP A 41 13.09 -28.46 -22.81
CA TRP A 41 12.70 -28.37 -21.40
C TRP A 41 13.41 -29.38 -20.50
N ARG A 42 14.15 -28.86 -19.52
CA ARG A 42 14.83 -29.61 -18.46
C ARG A 42 14.55 -28.97 -17.11
N ILE A 43 13.83 -29.67 -16.25
CA ILE A 43 13.46 -29.15 -14.93
C ILE A 43 14.70 -28.92 -14.05
N GLU A 44 15.75 -29.71 -14.24
CA GLU A 44 17.03 -29.62 -13.52
C GLU A 44 17.75 -28.29 -13.77
N GLU A 45 17.56 -27.71 -14.95
CA GLU A 45 18.12 -26.40 -15.31
C GLU A 45 17.25 -25.23 -14.78
N ALA A 46 15.95 -25.48 -14.54
CA ALA A 46 15.02 -24.49 -14.00
C ALA A 46 15.06 -24.38 -12.46
N LEU A 47 15.19 -25.53 -11.78
CA LEU A 47 15.14 -25.63 -10.31
C LEU A 47 16.09 -24.67 -9.57
N PRO A 48 17.36 -24.48 -9.98
CA PRO A 48 18.26 -23.57 -9.27
C PRO A 48 17.78 -22.11 -9.27
N LEU A 49 17.02 -21.70 -10.29
CA LEU A 49 16.53 -20.32 -10.44
C LEU A 49 15.17 -20.09 -9.74
N ALA A 50 14.38 -21.15 -9.56
CA ALA A 50 13.10 -21.10 -8.86
C ALA A 50 13.23 -20.90 -7.35
N THR A 51 14.42 -21.16 -6.77
CA THR A 51 14.63 -21.37 -5.33
C THR A 51 13.87 -22.58 -4.79
N HIS A 52 14.26 -23.09 -3.63
CA HIS A 52 13.60 -24.24 -3.00
C HIS A 52 12.08 -24.04 -2.82
N HIS A 53 11.65 -22.80 -2.60
CA HIS A 53 10.24 -22.50 -2.30
C HIS A 53 9.32 -22.56 -3.52
N ALA A 54 9.78 -22.19 -4.72
CA ALA A 54 8.94 -22.21 -5.94
C ALA A 54 9.06 -23.51 -6.74
N ARG A 55 9.72 -24.52 -6.18
CA ARG A 55 9.87 -25.85 -6.78
C ARG A 55 8.54 -26.48 -7.17
N HIS A 56 7.54 -26.41 -6.29
CA HIS A 56 6.21 -26.97 -6.52
C HIS A 56 5.54 -26.40 -7.76
N ILE A 57 5.71 -25.09 -8.05
CA ILE A 57 5.17 -24.45 -9.26
C ILE A 57 5.73 -25.08 -10.54
N LEU A 58 7.00 -25.49 -10.54
CA LEU A 58 7.62 -26.17 -11.68
C LEU A 58 7.16 -27.62 -11.81
N GLU A 59 7.01 -28.33 -10.68
CA GLU A 59 6.56 -29.73 -10.65
C GLU A 59 5.09 -29.88 -11.03
N GLU A 60 4.26 -28.88 -10.70
CA GLU A 60 2.84 -28.81 -11.01
C GLU A 60 2.56 -28.11 -12.36
N ALA A 61 3.60 -27.57 -13.02
CA ALA A 61 3.45 -26.87 -14.29
C ALA A 61 2.85 -27.79 -15.36
N ARG A 62 1.77 -27.33 -16.01
CA ARG A 62 1.13 -28.09 -17.08
C ARG A 62 1.88 -27.86 -18.39
N ILE A 63 2.28 -28.94 -19.06
CA ILE A 63 2.94 -28.89 -20.37
C ILE A 63 1.93 -29.30 -21.45
N VAL A 64 1.75 -28.47 -22.48
CA VAL A 64 0.77 -28.68 -23.55
C VAL A 64 1.38 -28.41 -24.92
N PRO A 65 0.84 -29.00 -26.01
CA PRO A 65 1.48 -28.93 -27.33
C PRO A 65 1.26 -27.61 -28.08
N ASP A 66 0.17 -26.89 -27.80
CA ASP A 66 -0.17 -25.67 -28.53
C ASP A 66 -0.95 -24.67 -27.66
N LEU A 67 -0.96 -23.41 -28.10
CA LEU A 67 -1.55 -22.31 -27.35
C LEU A 67 -3.08 -22.42 -27.27
N GLY A 68 -3.75 -22.96 -28.30
CA GLY A 68 -5.19 -23.19 -28.26
C GLY A 68 -5.60 -24.18 -27.17
N THR A 69 -4.87 -25.28 -27.05
CA THR A 69 -5.02 -26.24 -25.95
C THR A 69 -4.76 -25.57 -24.59
N ALA A 70 -3.72 -24.74 -24.49
CA ALA A 70 -3.39 -24.03 -23.25
C ALA A 70 -4.51 -23.11 -22.78
N LEU A 71 -5.19 -22.43 -23.71
CA LEU A 71 -6.20 -21.40 -23.46
C LEU A 71 -7.62 -21.93 -23.31
N THR A 72 -7.83 -23.25 -23.40
CA THR A 72 -9.14 -23.86 -23.19
C THR A 72 -9.63 -23.62 -21.76
N GLY A 73 -10.84 -23.06 -21.62
CA GLY A 73 -11.47 -22.78 -20.32
C GLY A 73 -11.15 -21.42 -19.70
N PHE A 74 -10.33 -20.59 -20.36
CA PHE A 74 -10.09 -19.21 -19.93
C PHE A 74 -11.18 -18.26 -20.45
N HIS A 75 -11.56 -17.31 -19.60
CA HIS A 75 -12.55 -16.29 -19.94
C HIS A 75 -11.87 -15.07 -20.55
N HIS A 76 -10.67 -14.74 -20.05
CA HIS A 76 -9.89 -13.59 -20.51
C HIS A 76 -8.45 -14.01 -20.82
N VAL A 77 -7.97 -13.58 -21.99
CA VAL A 77 -6.61 -13.89 -22.47
C VAL A 77 -5.89 -12.60 -22.81
N TYR A 78 -4.77 -12.37 -22.15
CA TYR A 78 -3.91 -11.20 -22.34
C TYR A 78 -2.56 -11.63 -22.90
N GLY A 79 -2.26 -11.20 -24.13
CA GLY A 79 -0.96 -11.45 -24.77
C GLY A 79 0.02 -10.32 -24.50
N THR A 80 1.29 -10.62 -24.28
CA THR A 80 2.34 -9.60 -24.07
C THR A 80 3.16 -9.36 -25.34
N THR A 81 3.54 -8.10 -25.58
CA THR A 81 4.39 -7.75 -26.72
C THR A 81 5.23 -6.50 -26.46
N ALA A 82 6.45 -6.48 -27.01
CA ALA A 82 7.30 -5.28 -27.05
C ALA A 82 7.15 -4.49 -28.37
N ARG A 83 6.37 -5.00 -29.33
CA ARG A 83 6.24 -4.44 -30.68
C ARG A 83 4.96 -3.63 -30.80
N THR A 84 5.02 -2.53 -31.54
CA THR A 84 3.86 -1.70 -31.88
C THR A 84 3.50 -1.83 -33.37
N GLY A 85 2.23 -1.58 -33.71
CA GLY A 85 1.75 -1.58 -35.09
C GLY A 85 1.30 -2.95 -35.63
N GLY A 86 0.80 -2.94 -36.88
CA GLY A 86 0.23 -4.12 -37.54
C GLY A 86 -1.04 -4.64 -36.84
N TRP A 87 -1.05 -5.93 -36.52
CA TRP A 87 -2.12 -6.61 -35.78
C TRP A 87 -2.18 -6.27 -34.28
N ARG A 88 -1.16 -5.57 -33.75
CA ARG A 88 -1.06 -5.20 -32.33
C ARG A 88 -1.80 -3.88 -32.08
N ARG A 89 -3.13 -3.96 -32.04
CA ARG A 89 -4.03 -2.82 -31.77
C ARG A 89 -4.49 -2.82 -30.31
N ASN A 90 -4.93 -1.67 -29.81
CA ASN A 90 -5.48 -1.50 -28.46
C ASN A 90 -4.56 -1.99 -27.33
N LEU A 91 -3.26 -1.71 -27.48
CA LEU A 91 -2.26 -2.03 -26.46
C LEU A 91 -2.59 -1.30 -25.16
N ARG A 92 -2.53 -2.04 -24.05
CA ARG A 92 -2.65 -1.51 -22.70
C ARG A 92 -1.33 -1.62 -21.97
N PHE A 93 -1.06 -0.65 -21.11
CA PHE A 93 0.01 -0.80 -20.13
C PHE A 93 -0.45 -1.71 -18.98
N PRO A 94 0.48 -2.38 -18.28
CA PRO A 94 0.14 -3.26 -17.15
C PRO A 94 -0.73 -2.58 -16.08
N ASP A 95 -0.49 -1.31 -15.77
CA ASP A 95 -1.27 -0.52 -14.80
C ASP A 95 -2.70 -0.21 -15.26
N GLN A 96 -2.94 -0.22 -16.57
CA GLN A 96 -4.27 -0.04 -17.17
C GLN A 96 -5.04 -1.35 -17.27
N ALA A 97 -4.35 -2.48 -17.45
CA ALA A 97 -4.97 -3.79 -17.56
C ALA A 97 -5.23 -4.45 -16.21
N ALA A 98 -4.37 -4.20 -15.21
CA ALA A 98 -4.49 -4.81 -13.89
C ALA A 98 -5.82 -4.52 -13.18
N PRO A 99 -6.43 -3.31 -13.24
CA PRO A 99 -7.76 -3.07 -12.67
C PRO A 99 -8.86 -3.89 -13.35
N LEU A 100 -8.77 -4.10 -14.67
CA LEU A 100 -9.72 -4.93 -15.41
C LEU A 100 -9.58 -6.40 -14.99
N MET A 101 -8.34 -6.89 -14.85
CA MET A 101 -8.09 -8.24 -14.35
C MET A 101 -8.59 -8.41 -12.93
N ALA A 102 -8.39 -7.42 -12.05
CA ALA A 102 -8.90 -7.49 -10.69
C ALA A 102 -10.44 -7.62 -10.65
N GLU A 103 -11.16 -6.89 -11.51
CA GLU A 103 -12.61 -7.02 -11.66
C GLU A 103 -13.01 -8.40 -12.20
N GLN A 104 -12.30 -8.92 -13.21
CA GLN A 104 -12.55 -10.26 -13.77
C GLN A 104 -12.34 -11.36 -12.73
N LEU A 105 -11.24 -11.29 -11.99
CA LEU A 105 -10.94 -12.23 -10.90
C LEU A 105 -11.99 -12.14 -9.79
N ALA A 106 -12.51 -10.95 -9.48
CA ALA A 106 -13.60 -10.78 -8.51
C ALA A 106 -14.92 -11.46 -8.94
N HIS A 107 -15.14 -11.65 -10.25
CA HIS A 107 -16.26 -12.43 -10.78
C HIS A 107 -16.00 -13.95 -10.81
N GLY A 108 -14.81 -14.40 -10.41
CA GLY A 108 -14.40 -15.81 -10.50
C GLY A 108 -13.93 -16.24 -11.89
N ASP A 109 -13.66 -15.28 -12.78
CA ASP A 109 -13.20 -15.58 -14.13
C ASP A 109 -11.75 -16.08 -14.13
N GLN A 110 -11.47 -17.08 -14.96
CA GLN A 110 -10.12 -17.58 -15.22
C GLN A 110 -9.38 -16.66 -16.21
N VAL A 111 -8.19 -16.18 -15.82
CA VAL A 111 -7.39 -15.23 -16.61
C VAL A 111 -6.05 -15.85 -17.04
N ALA A 112 -5.76 -15.82 -18.34
CA ALA A 112 -4.47 -16.23 -18.89
C ALA A 112 -3.60 -15.02 -19.26
N LEU A 113 -2.36 -15.00 -18.78
CA LEU A 113 -1.31 -14.06 -19.18
C LEU A 113 -0.30 -14.78 -20.07
N VAL A 114 -0.27 -14.46 -21.36
CA VAL A 114 0.53 -15.16 -22.37
C VAL A 114 1.81 -14.39 -22.69
N PHE A 115 2.94 -15.08 -22.57
CA PHE A 115 4.28 -14.56 -22.87
C PHE A 115 4.92 -15.40 -23.95
N GLY A 116 5.52 -14.75 -24.95
CA GLY A 116 6.18 -15.44 -26.06
C GLY A 116 7.66 -15.76 -25.80
N PRO A 117 8.33 -16.39 -26.79
CA PRO A 117 9.74 -16.72 -26.72
C PRO A 117 10.64 -15.50 -26.58
N GLU A 118 11.79 -15.65 -25.92
CA GLU A 118 12.71 -14.58 -25.55
C GLU A 118 13.25 -13.76 -26.73
N ASN A 119 13.38 -14.38 -27.91
CA ASN A 119 13.99 -13.78 -29.09
C ASN A 119 12.98 -13.16 -30.07
N THR A 120 11.75 -13.64 -30.09
CA THR A 120 10.77 -13.34 -31.16
C THR A 120 9.45 -12.80 -30.62
N GLY A 121 9.12 -13.09 -29.36
CA GLY A 121 7.80 -12.83 -28.80
C GLY A 121 6.71 -13.64 -29.51
N LEU A 122 5.45 -13.34 -29.18
CA LEU A 122 4.31 -14.05 -29.76
C LEU A 122 4.20 -13.82 -31.27
N ALA A 123 3.98 -14.93 -32.00
CA ALA A 123 3.65 -14.93 -33.42
C ALA A 123 2.29 -14.25 -33.67
N ASN A 124 2.00 -13.88 -34.91
CA ASN A 124 0.75 -13.16 -35.19
C ASN A 124 -0.48 -14.05 -34.93
N GLU A 125 -0.36 -15.33 -35.25
CA GLU A 125 -1.38 -16.36 -35.02
C GLU A 125 -1.66 -16.55 -33.52
N GLU A 126 -0.64 -16.40 -32.68
CA GLU A 126 -0.77 -16.45 -31.21
C GLU A 126 -1.38 -15.17 -30.65
N ILE A 127 -1.06 -14.02 -31.25
CA ILE A 127 -1.65 -12.71 -30.91
C ILE A 127 -3.15 -12.70 -31.23
N GLU A 128 -3.59 -13.36 -32.30
CA GLU A 128 -5.01 -13.47 -32.67
C GLU A 128 -5.85 -14.24 -31.65
N LEU A 129 -5.24 -15.13 -30.86
CA LEU A 129 -5.90 -15.84 -29.76
C LEU A 129 -6.04 -14.99 -28.49
N CYS A 130 -5.40 -13.82 -28.44
CA CYS A 130 -5.42 -12.94 -27.27
C CYS A 130 -6.50 -11.87 -27.42
N GLY A 131 -7.46 -11.84 -26.48
CA GLY A 131 -8.52 -10.83 -26.47
C GLY A 131 -8.02 -9.42 -26.17
N GLN A 132 -6.92 -9.30 -25.43
CA GLN A 132 -6.25 -8.04 -25.15
C GLN A 132 -4.74 -8.18 -25.24
N LEU A 133 -4.06 -7.08 -25.52
CA LEU A 133 -2.61 -7.03 -25.62
C LEU A 133 -2.00 -6.05 -24.62
N LEU A 134 -0.92 -6.48 -23.98
CA LEU A 134 -0.15 -5.71 -23.02
C LEU A 134 1.19 -5.33 -23.61
N ILE A 135 1.61 -4.09 -23.36
CA ILE A 135 2.96 -3.61 -23.64
C ILE A 135 3.54 -3.00 -22.39
N ILE A 136 4.72 -3.46 -21.98
CA ILE A 136 5.46 -2.87 -20.86
C ILE A 136 6.25 -1.68 -21.41
N PRO A 137 6.03 -0.45 -20.92
CA PRO A 137 6.83 0.70 -21.34
C PRO A 137 8.31 0.47 -21.03
N THR A 138 9.16 0.72 -22.03
CA THR A 138 10.61 0.51 -21.99
C THR A 138 11.32 1.67 -22.68
N ALA A 139 12.63 1.80 -22.47
CA ALA A 139 13.42 2.79 -23.17
C ALA A 139 13.49 2.46 -24.69
N PRO A 140 13.49 3.46 -25.59
CA PRO A 140 13.49 3.23 -27.03
C PRO A 140 14.67 2.37 -27.54
N ASP A 141 15.83 2.48 -26.88
CA ASP A 141 17.06 1.80 -27.28
C ASP A 141 17.08 0.30 -26.92
N MET A 142 16.23 -0.13 -25.98
CA MET A 142 16.15 -1.53 -25.54
C MET A 142 14.73 -1.85 -25.06
N THR A 143 13.92 -2.38 -25.97
CA THR A 143 12.49 -2.65 -25.72
C THR A 143 12.20 -4.08 -25.26
N SER A 144 13.14 -5.00 -25.45
CA SER A 144 12.99 -6.40 -25.03
C SER A 144 13.41 -6.57 -23.58
N LEU A 145 12.50 -7.09 -22.75
CA LEU A 145 12.77 -7.48 -21.37
C LEU A 145 13.07 -8.97 -21.29
N ASN A 146 13.86 -9.38 -20.29
CA ASN A 146 13.96 -10.80 -19.96
C ASN A 146 12.56 -11.34 -19.60
N LEU A 147 12.27 -12.59 -19.98
CA LEU A 147 10.97 -13.23 -19.78
C LEU A 147 10.47 -13.13 -18.33
N ALA A 148 11.33 -13.46 -17.36
CA ALA A 148 10.95 -13.42 -15.95
C ALA A 148 10.73 -11.99 -15.44
N GLN A 149 11.44 -11.01 -15.98
CA GLN A 149 11.23 -9.59 -15.64
C GLN A 149 9.89 -9.10 -16.18
N ALA A 150 9.53 -9.47 -17.42
CA ALA A 150 8.24 -9.12 -17.99
C ALA A 150 7.08 -9.74 -17.18
N VAL A 151 7.20 -11.02 -16.81
CA VAL A 151 6.22 -11.70 -15.94
C VAL A 151 6.10 -10.99 -14.59
N LEU A 152 7.23 -10.66 -13.96
CA LEU A 152 7.25 -10.03 -12.65
C LEU A 152 6.54 -8.66 -12.65
N ILE A 153 6.77 -7.83 -13.66
CA ILE A 153 6.14 -6.50 -13.77
C ILE A 153 4.63 -6.63 -13.92
N VAL A 154 4.16 -7.53 -14.79
CA VAL A 154 2.73 -7.73 -15.01
C VAL A 154 2.06 -8.27 -13.75
N LEU A 155 2.63 -9.32 -13.14
CA LEU A 155 2.09 -9.90 -11.91
C LEU A 155 2.11 -8.91 -10.73
N TYR A 156 3.14 -8.06 -10.62
CA TYR A 156 3.20 -7.01 -9.61
C TYR A 156 2.03 -6.03 -9.76
N GLU A 157 1.74 -5.56 -10.97
CA GLU A 157 0.61 -4.66 -11.21
C GLU A 157 -0.73 -5.35 -10.90
N CYS A 158 -0.89 -6.62 -11.27
CA CYS A 158 -2.08 -7.42 -10.94
C CYS A 158 -2.26 -7.56 -9.43
N LEU A 159 -1.22 -7.97 -8.71
CA LEU A 159 -1.26 -8.13 -7.25
C LEU A 159 -1.57 -6.79 -6.58
N LYS A 160 -0.91 -5.71 -7.03
CA LYS A 160 -1.18 -4.35 -6.53
C LYS A 160 -2.64 -3.95 -6.74
N ALA A 161 -3.24 -4.29 -7.88
CA ALA A 161 -4.64 -3.98 -8.16
C ALA A 161 -5.60 -4.78 -7.27
N VAL A 162 -5.34 -6.07 -7.04
CA VAL A 162 -6.15 -6.93 -6.17
C VAL A 162 -5.97 -6.56 -4.69
N SER A 163 -4.77 -6.19 -4.26
CA SER A 163 -4.46 -5.83 -2.86
C SER A 163 -4.74 -4.37 -2.50
N ARG A 164 -5.32 -3.57 -3.42
CA ARG A 164 -5.70 -2.18 -3.11
C ARG A 164 -6.73 -2.07 -1.98
N ASP A 165 -7.48 -3.14 -1.71
CA ASP A 165 -8.38 -3.22 -0.55
C ASP A 165 -7.69 -3.71 0.75
N ASP A 166 -6.55 -4.40 0.66
CA ASP A 166 -5.86 -5.01 1.81
C ASP A 166 -4.82 -4.09 2.48
N LEU A 167 -4.30 -3.08 1.76
CA LEU A 167 -3.27 -2.16 2.29
C LEU A 167 -3.83 -1.08 3.21
N HIS A 168 -5.14 -0.99 3.31
CA HIS A 168 -5.80 -0.40 4.47
C HIS A 168 -6.11 -1.55 5.41
N PRO A 169 -5.34 -1.76 6.52
CA PRO A 169 -5.89 -2.54 7.60
C PRO A 169 -7.27 -1.95 7.88
N VAL A 170 -8.30 -2.80 7.78
CA VAL A 170 -9.66 -2.45 8.12
C VAL A 170 -9.63 -1.96 9.57
N ALA A 171 -9.44 -0.66 9.76
CA ALA A 171 -9.77 0.02 10.98
C ALA A 171 -11.27 -0.22 11.13
N GLY A 172 -11.60 -1.15 12.05
CA GLY A 172 -12.74 -2.05 11.96
C GLY A 172 -14.02 -1.43 11.40
N ALA A 173 -14.49 -1.92 10.24
CA ALA A 173 -15.85 -1.80 9.65
C ALA A 173 -16.60 -0.44 9.73
N LYS A 174 -15.97 0.63 10.22
CA LYS A 174 -16.56 1.93 10.54
C LYS A 174 -15.58 3.09 10.37
N ASP A 175 -14.37 2.83 9.86
CA ASP A 175 -13.41 3.90 9.66
C ASP A 175 -13.64 4.64 8.34
N ARG A 176 -14.70 5.45 8.35
CA ARG A 176 -15.02 6.39 7.27
C ARG A 176 -14.26 7.71 7.46
N LEU A 177 -14.11 8.45 6.37
CA LEU A 177 -13.74 9.86 6.45
C LEU A 177 -14.79 10.62 7.27
N ILE A 178 -14.33 11.63 8.00
CA ILE A 178 -15.23 12.53 8.73
C ILE A 178 -16.07 13.38 7.77
N THR A 179 -17.30 13.69 8.17
CA THR A 179 -18.14 14.64 7.44
C THR A 179 -17.62 16.07 7.62
N GLN A 180 -18.08 17.00 6.78
CA GLN A 180 -17.78 18.42 6.99
C GLN A 180 -18.25 18.89 8.37
N GLU A 181 -19.42 18.42 8.84
CA GLU A 181 -19.94 18.76 10.16
C GLU A 181 -19.01 18.30 11.30
N GLU A 182 -18.49 17.08 11.22
CA GLU A 182 -17.53 16.55 12.21
C GLU A 182 -16.20 17.31 12.18
N ARG A 183 -15.75 17.73 10.99
CA ARG A 183 -14.56 18.58 10.84
C ARG A 183 -14.75 19.92 11.55
N GLU A 184 -15.89 20.57 11.36
CA GLU A 184 -16.22 21.83 12.05
C GLU A 184 -16.27 21.64 13.57
N ARG A 185 -16.90 20.56 14.03
CA ARG A 185 -16.98 20.22 15.46
C ARG A 185 -15.59 20.00 16.09
N CYS A 186 -14.70 19.34 15.36
CA CYS A 186 -13.31 19.13 15.79
C CYS A 186 -12.54 20.45 15.86
N LEU A 187 -12.66 21.31 14.84
CA LEU A 187 -12.05 22.65 14.83
C LEU A 187 -12.53 23.49 16.02
N GLN A 188 -13.82 23.48 16.32
CA GLN A 188 -14.37 24.17 17.49
C GLN A 188 -13.76 23.64 18.79
N LYS A 189 -13.62 22.31 18.93
CA LYS A 189 -13.02 21.70 20.13
C LYS A 189 -11.54 22.01 20.29
N ILE A 190 -10.80 22.11 19.19
CA ILE A 190 -9.42 22.59 19.20
C ILE A 190 -9.38 24.05 19.67
N MET A 191 -10.23 24.92 19.12
CA MET A 191 -10.31 26.32 19.54
C MET A 191 -10.62 26.46 21.04
N ASP A 192 -11.62 25.72 21.55
CA ASP A 192 -11.98 25.70 22.97
C ASP A 192 -10.78 25.28 23.84
N ALA A 193 -10.07 24.22 23.44
CA ALA A 193 -8.93 23.70 24.18
C ALA A 193 -7.75 24.70 24.19
N LEU A 194 -7.48 25.36 23.06
CA LEU A 194 -6.42 26.35 22.95
C LEU A 194 -6.74 27.65 23.72
N LEU A 195 -8.01 28.06 23.76
CA LEU A 195 -8.47 29.15 24.64
C LEU A 195 -8.32 28.80 26.11
N ALA A 196 -8.66 27.56 26.50
CA ALA A 196 -8.60 27.11 27.88
C ALA A 196 -7.18 27.11 28.47
N ILE A 197 -6.16 26.94 27.63
CA ILE A 197 -4.74 27.00 28.02
C ILE A 197 -4.09 28.36 27.74
N ASP A 198 -4.88 29.39 27.43
CA ASP A 198 -4.44 30.76 27.12
C ASP A 198 -3.48 30.87 25.92
N TYR A 199 -3.46 29.85 25.05
CA TYR A 199 -2.71 29.89 23.79
C TYR A 199 -3.38 30.81 22.75
N LEU A 200 -4.71 30.76 22.67
CA LEU A 200 -5.51 31.73 21.90
C LEU A 200 -6.07 32.81 22.82
N LYS A 201 -6.19 34.03 22.29
CA LYS A 201 -6.93 35.13 22.93
C LYS A 201 -8.32 35.26 22.30
N PRO A 202 -9.40 35.50 23.09
CA PRO A 202 -10.77 35.51 22.58
C PRO A 202 -10.98 36.40 21.35
N ASP A 203 -10.41 37.61 21.38
CA ASP A 203 -10.61 38.64 20.37
C ASP A 203 -9.99 38.29 18.99
N SER A 204 -9.10 37.30 18.94
CA SER A 204 -8.37 36.90 17.72
C SER A 204 -8.48 35.41 17.41
N ALA A 205 -9.27 34.66 18.19
CA ALA A 205 -9.33 33.20 18.10
C ALA A 205 -9.73 32.71 16.71
N GLU A 206 -10.76 33.32 16.11
CA GLU A 206 -11.25 32.92 14.78
C GLU A 206 -10.18 33.13 13.69
N TYR A 207 -9.45 34.25 13.74
CA TYR A 207 -8.38 34.53 12.78
C TYR A 207 -7.26 33.50 12.88
N HIS A 208 -6.83 33.17 14.09
CA HIS A 208 -5.78 32.19 14.33
C HIS A 208 -6.21 30.74 14.06
N MET A 209 -7.51 30.48 13.94
CA MET A 209 -8.04 29.18 13.53
C MET A 209 -8.04 28.96 12.00
N LEU A 210 -7.84 30.00 11.18
CA LEU A 210 -7.80 29.87 9.72
C LEU A 210 -6.71 28.89 9.20
N PRO A 211 -5.47 28.91 9.71
CA PRO A 211 -4.46 27.91 9.34
C PRO A 211 -4.86 26.48 9.73
N PHE A 212 -5.48 26.28 10.90
CA PHE A 212 -5.99 24.97 11.33
C PHE A 212 -7.10 24.48 10.41
N ARG A 213 -8.03 25.38 10.03
CA ARG A 213 -9.09 25.08 9.07
C ARG A 213 -8.53 24.66 7.71
N ARG A 214 -7.52 25.36 7.19
CA ARG A 214 -6.83 24.99 5.93
C ARG A 214 -6.09 23.66 6.06
N PHE A 215 -5.40 23.43 7.17
CA PHE A 215 -4.71 22.18 7.47
C PHE A 215 -5.70 21.00 7.47
N MET A 216 -6.79 21.09 8.22
CA MET A 216 -7.81 20.04 8.28
C MET A 216 -8.60 19.88 6.98
N GLY A 217 -8.69 20.94 6.17
CA GLY A 217 -9.33 20.90 4.85
C GLY A 217 -8.54 20.13 3.79
N ARG A 218 -7.20 20.17 3.86
CA ARG A 218 -6.32 19.38 2.97
C ARG A 218 -6.04 17.96 3.49
N SER A 219 -6.28 17.70 4.77
CA SER A 219 -6.06 16.38 5.38
C SER A 219 -7.26 15.47 5.19
N ARG A 220 -7.00 14.21 4.81
CA ARG A 220 -8.01 13.14 4.75
C ARG A 220 -8.14 12.50 6.14
N ILE A 221 -8.95 13.13 6.99
CA ILE A 221 -9.11 12.70 8.38
C ILE A 221 -10.15 11.59 8.49
N HIS A 222 -9.74 10.49 9.11
CA HIS A 222 -10.55 9.32 9.40
C HIS A 222 -11.27 9.43 10.76
N LEU A 223 -12.33 8.65 10.98
CA LEU A 223 -13.17 8.76 12.17
C LEU A 223 -12.39 8.40 13.45
N TYR A 224 -11.44 7.45 13.40
CA TYR A 224 -10.59 7.15 14.56
C TYR A 224 -9.65 8.32 14.92
N GLU A 225 -9.10 9.02 13.92
CA GLU A 225 -8.22 10.18 14.11
C GLU A 225 -9.00 11.34 14.71
N TYR A 226 -10.23 11.56 14.23
CA TYR A 226 -11.15 12.52 14.83
C TYR A 226 -11.43 12.18 16.30
N ASN A 227 -11.76 10.92 16.62
CA ASN A 227 -12.01 10.51 18.00
C ASN A 227 -10.78 10.70 18.90
N MET A 228 -9.59 10.42 18.39
CA MET A 228 -8.31 10.68 19.07
C MET A 228 -8.14 12.19 19.35
N LEU A 229 -8.31 13.05 18.34
CA LEU A 229 -8.20 14.52 18.48
C LEU A 229 -9.23 15.08 19.47
N MET A 230 -10.47 14.57 19.42
CA MET A 230 -11.53 14.94 20.37
C MET A 230 -11.20 14.52 21.79
N GLY A 231 -10.60 13.34 21.97
CA GLY A 231 -10.08 12.85 23.25
C GLY A 231 -8.96 13.74 23.80
N LEU A 232 -8.01 14.12 22.94
CA LEU A 232 -6.92 15.04 23.28
C LEU A 232 -7.46 16.39 23.77
N CYS A 233 -8.37 17.01 23.02
CA CYS A 233 -8.97 18.30 23.41
C CYS A 233 -9.72 18.20 24.75
N ARG A 234 -10.42 17.09 24.98
CA ARG A 234 -11.10 16.82 26.26
C ARG A 234 -10.12 16.77 27.41
N GLN A 235 -8.98 16.09 27.24
CA GLN A 235 -7.96 15.98 28.27
C GLN A 235 -7.28 17.32 28.58
N VAL A 236 -7.01 18.12 27.55
CA VAL A 236 -6.47 19.48 27.70
C VAL A 236 -7.43 20.36 28.51
N MET A 237 -8.72 20.37 28.16
CA MET A 237 -9.73 21.13 28.89
C MET A 237 -9.89 20.66 30.35
N TRP A 238 -9.82 19.34 30.60
CA TRP A 238 -9.87 18.79 31.96
C TRP A 238 -8.68 19.23 32.83
N MET A 239 -7.47 19.28 32.25
CA MET A 239 -6.27 19.79 32.93
C MET A 239 -6.39 21.29 33.22
N ALA A 240 -6.80 22.10 32.23
CA ALA A 240 -6.96 23.55 32.41
C ALA A 240 -7.96 23.89 33.52
N GLY A 241 -9.07 23.15 33.61
CA GLY A 241 -10.07 23.31 34.68
C GLY A 241 -9.52 23.02 36.08
N GLN A 242 -8.62 22.04 36.22
CA GLN A 242 -7.98 21.75 37.51
C GLN A 242 -6.97 22.82 37.94
N THR A 243 -6.24 23.41 37.00
CA THR A 243 -5.27 24.48 37.31
C THR A 243 -5.98 25.72 37.84
N MET A 244 -7.15 26.06 37.29
CA MET A 244 -8.00 27.14 37.79
C MET A 244 -8.64 26.82 39.16
N ALA A 245 -8.98 25.56 39.44
CA ALA A 245 -9.48 25.13 40.74
C ALA A 245 -8.39 25.20 41.83
N ARG A 246 -7.14 24.87 41.49
CA ARG A 246 -5.99 24.99 42.40
C ARG A 246 -5.61 26.44 42.72
N HIS A 247 -5.84 27.38 41.80
CA HIS A 247 -5.60 28.83 42.03
C HIS A 247 -6.73 29.54 42.79
N LYS A 248 -7.86 28.87 43.06
CA LYS A 248 -9.02 29.43 43.79
C LYS A 248 -9.07 29.08 45.28
N CYS A 249 -8.06 28.41 45.85
CA CYS A 249 -7.93 28.33 47.31
C CYS A 249 -7.51 29.71 47.84
N PRO A 250 -8.32 30.40 48.68
CA PRO A 250 -7.94 31.70 49.20
C PRO A 250 -6.87 31.55 50.29
N GLU A 251 -5.84 32.40 50.18
CA GLU A 251 -5.03 32.84 51.30
C GLU A 251 -5.95 33.36 52.42
N ASN A 252 -6.19 32.54 53.44
CA ASN A 252 -6.64 33.01 54.75
C ASN A 252 -6.36 31.93 55.81
N SER A 253 -5.08 31.73 56.08
CA SER A 253 -4.63 31.39 57.44
C SER A 253 -3.33 32.13 57.68
N THR A 254 -3.45 33.30 58.32
CA THR A 254 -2.34 34.04 58.93
C THR A 254 -1.43 33.08 59.70
N PRO A 255 -0.14 32.96 59.35
CA PRO A 255 0.84 32.48 60.29
C PRO A 255 1.25 33.68 61.16
N THR A 256 0.77 33.72 62.39
CA THR A 256 1.39 34.49 63.47
C THR A 256 2.84 34.02 63.61
N PHE A 257 3.79 34.88 63.21
CA PHE A 257 5.17 34.77 63.63
C PHE A 257 5.26 35.28 65.07
N ASP A 258 5.54 34.40 66.03
CA ASP A 258 6.09 34.78 67.32
C ASP A 258 7.49 34.15 67.47
N HIS A 259 8.41 35.02 67.89
CA HIS A 259 9.86 34.89 67.83
C HIS A 259 10.48 33.69 68.58
N PRO A 260 11.67 33.20 68.17
CA PRO A 260 12.50 32.35 69.00
C PRO A 260 13.15 33.16 70.14
N PRO A 261 13.45 32.54 71.30
CA PRO A 261 13.97 33.27 72.45
C PRO A 261 15.41 33.73 72.22
N CYS A 262 15.63 35.01 72.51
CA CYS A 262 16.93 35.59 72.77
C CYS A 262 17.59 34.87 73.96
N ASN A 263 18.75 34.24 73.76
CA ASN A 263 19.60 33.84 74.87
C ASN A 263 21.06 34.28 74.64
N ARG A 264 21.65 34.71 75.75
CA ARG A 264 22.78 35.63 75.87
C ARG A 264 24.14 34.97 75.66
N GLY A 265 25.08 35.78 75.14
CA GLY A 265 26.52 35.79 75.47
C GLY A 265 27.33 34.61 74.91
N ASP A 266 28.63 34.71 74.70
CA ASP A 266 29.61 35.78 74.72
C ASP A 266 30.90 35.14 74.17
N SER A 267 31.71 35.92 73.44
CA SER A 267 33.14 35.66 73.18
C SER A 267 33.49 34.40 72.35
N THR A 268 34.34 34.39 71.33
CA THR A 268 35.65 35.01 71.16
C THR A 268 36.08 34.79 69.70
N ARG A 269 36.87 35.75 69.17
CA ARG A 269 38.11 35.61 68.35
C ARG A 269 38.29 34.30 67.54
N THR A 270 38.75 34.27 66.29
CA THR A 270 39.84 35.00 65.60
C THR A 270 39.89 34.50 64.15
N THR A 271 40.39 35.35 63.23
CA THR A 271 41.28 35.06 62.07
C THR A 271 41.54 33.58 61.72
N GLU A 272 41.50 33.11 60.47
CA GLU A 272 41.98 33.65 59.18
C GLU A 272 41.13 33.12 58.02
#